data_AF-A0A6G6GJC3-F1
#
_entry.id   AF-A0A6G6GJC3-F1
#
_cell.length_a   1.000
_cell.length_b   1.000
_cell.length_c   1.000
_cell.angle_alpha   90.00
_cell.angle_beta   90.00
_cell.angle_gamma   90.00
#
_symmetry.space_group_name_H-M   'P 1'
#
loop_
_entity.id
_entity.type
_entity.pdbx_description
1 polymer ?
#
loop_
_entity_poly.entity_id
_entity_poly.type
_entity_poly.pdbx_seq_one_letter_code
_entity_poly.pdbx_strand_id
1 'polypeptide(L)'
;MIIGIFNLIGIYHATISFGIGPIKFNPIFLSLFVIFLAVNRKLIDQMFHDEKRKDTSVSEQTAEKEKRIKSFESKFQTKSETELKRIADENSGYVEEAKIASRNILRIKYVL
;
A
#
# COMPACT_ATOMS: atom_id res chain seq x y z
N MET A 1 -41.34 -1.74 41.85
CA MET A 1 -39.95 -2.26 41.72
C MET A 1 -39.75 -3.30 40.63
N ILE A 2 -40.73 -4.15 40.30
CA ILE A 2 -40.56 -5.25 39.32
C ILE A 2 -40.38 -4.74 37.86
N ILE A 3 -41.05 -3.64 37.49
CA ILE A 3 -40.98 -3.06 36.13
C ILE A 3 -39.60 -2.46 35.79
N GLY A 4 -38.87 -1.96 36.79
CA GLY A 4 -37.53 -1.38 36.59
C GLY A 4 -36.44 -2.44 36.30
N ILE A 5 -36.60 -3.66 36.83
CA ILE A 5 -35.64 -4.76 36.68
C ILE A 5 -35.67 -5.33 35.25
N PHE A 6 -36.88 -5.44 34.66
CA PHE A 6 -37.03 -5.89 33.26
C PHE A 6 -36.38 -4.94 32.25
N ASN A 7 -36.43 -3.63 32.50
CA ASN A 7 -35.78 -2.64 31.62
C ASN A 7 -34.25 -2.73 31.67
N LEU A 8 -33.67 -3.04 32.83
CA LEU A 8 -32.23 -3.23 32.98
C LEU A 8 -31.72 -4.46 32.22
N ILE A 9 -32.46 -5.56 32.29
CA ILE A 9 -32.14 -6.82 31.58
C ILE A 9 -32.27 -6.64 30.07
N GLY A 10 -33.30 -5.90 29.61
CA GLY A 10 -33.50 -5.58 28.20
C GLY A 10 -32.36 -4.74 27.62
N ILE A 11 -31.89 -3.73 28.35
CA ILE A 11 -30.75 -2.90 27.94
C ILE A 11 -29.44 -3.70 27.96
N TYR A 12 -29.23 -4.57 28.95
CA TYR A 12 -28.03 -5.40 29.04
C TYR A 12 -27.90 -6.38 27.86
N HIS A 13 -29.01 -6.98 27.41
CA HIS A 13 -29.01 -7.84 26.22
C HIS A 13 -28.97 -7.05 24.90
N ALA A 14 -29.61 -5.87 24.84
CA ALA A 14 -29.63 -5.05 23.61
C ALA A 14 -28.29 -4.36 23.34
N THR A 15 -27.53 -3.99 24.38
CA THR A 15 -26.30 -3.21 24.23
C THR A 15 -25.08 -4.06 23.85
N ILE A 16 -25.09 -5.36 24.16
CA ILE A 16 -23.95 -6.26 23.87
C ILE A 16 -24.17 -7.10 22.60
N SER A 17 -24.93 -6.55 21.66
CA SER A 17 -25.16 -7.13 20.33
C SER A 17 -24.64 -6.14 19.27
N PHE A 18 -23.33 -6.00 19.11
CA PHE A 18 -22.78 -5.15 18.05
C PHE A 18 -22.88 -5.89 16.71
N GLY A 19 -23.77 -5.46 15.80
CA GLY A 19 -23.93 -6.06 14.48
C GLY A 19 -24.85 -5.26 13.57
N ILE A 20 -24.60 -5.31 12.26
CA ILE A 20 -25.46 -4.69 11.24
C ILE A 20 -26.49 -5.73 10.80
N GLY A 21 -27.77 -5.51 11.11
CA GLY A 21 -28.86 -6.42 10.72
C GLY A 21 -28.99 -7.67 11.62
N PRO A 22 -29.38 -8.86 11.10
CA PRO A 22 -29.64 -10.06 11.90
C PRO A 22 -28.38 -10.74 12.47
N ILE A 23 -27.19 -10.20 12.19
CA ILE A 23 -25.92 -10.76 12.62
C ILE A 23 -25.66 -10.32 14.07
N LYS A 24 -25.90 -11.22 15.02
CA LYS A 24 -25.64 -10.99 16.45
C LYS A 24 -24.23 -11.48 16.79
N PHE A 25 -23.27 -10.57 16.97
CA PHE A 25 -21.94 -10.96 17.45
C PHE A 25 -22.01 -11.27 18.96
N ASN A 26 -21.49 -12.44 19.34
CA ASN A 26 -21.40 -12.83 20.74
C ASN A 26 -20.15 -12.17 21.36
N PRO A 27 -20.29 -11.29 22.37
CA PRO A 27 -19.17 -10.63 23.04
C PRO A 27 -18.18 -11.59 23.68
N ILE A 28 -18.66 -12.75 24.15
CA ILE A 28 -17.83 -13.79 24.77
C ILE A 28 -16.91 -14.40 23.71
N PHE A 29 -17.43 -14.61 22.50
CA PHE A 29 -16.61 -15.09 21.39
C PHE A 29 -15.56 -14.06 20.99
N LEU A 30 -15.93 -12.78 20.93
CA LEU A 30 -14.99 -11.71 20.59
C LEU A 30 -13.88 -11.59 21.63
N SER A 31 -14.19 -11.67 22.94
CA SER A 31 -13.18 -11.60 23.98
C SER A 31 -12.22 -12.79 23.93
N LEU A 32 -12.74 -14.01 23.74
CA LEU A 32 -11.94 -15.21 23.51
C LEU A 32 -11.06 -15.08 22.27
N PHE A 33 -11.58 -14.54 21.18
CA PHE A 33 -10.84 -14.34 19.95
C PHE A 33 -9.69 -13.33 20.11
N VAL A 34 -9.94 -12.21 20.82
CA VAL A 34 -8.90 -11.23 21.13
C VAL A 34 -7.81 -11.83 22.02
N ILE A 35 -8.18 -12.61 23.05
CA ILE A 35 -7.22 -13.32 23.90
C ILE A 35 -6.42 -14.35 23.09
N PHE A 36 -7.11 -15.12 22.23
CA PHE A 36 -6.48 -16.09 21.34
C PHE A 36 -5.43 -15.43 20.45
N LEU A 37 -5.76 -14.30 19.82
CA LEU A 37 -4.81 -13.52 19.02
C LEU A 37 -3.64 -13.01 19.87
N ALA A 38 -3.91 -12.49 21.08
CA ALA A 38 -2.89 -11.96 21.97
C ALA A 38 -1.88 -13.03 22.45
N VAL A 39 -2.36 -14.26 22.70
CA VAL A 39 -1.51 -15.41 23.05
C VAL A 39 -0.77 -15.93 21.82
N ASN A 40 -1.43 -15.97 20.67
CA ASN A 40 -0.87 -16.45 19.41
C ASN A 40 -0.23 -15.32 18.60
N ARG A 41 0.71 -14.58 19.20
CA ARG A 41 1.47 -13.53 18.50
C ARG A 41 2.15 -14.04 17.22
N LYS A 42 2.56 -15.30 17.20
CA LYS A 42 3.14 -15.94 16.01
C LYS A 42 2.18 -15.97 14.81
N LEU A 43 0.87 -16.17 15.03
CA LEU A 43 -0.13 -16.13 13.96
C LEU A 43 -0.36 -14.71 13.44
N ILE A 44 -0.35 -13.72 14.34
CA ILE A 44 -0.39 -12.30 13.98
C ILE A 44 0.84 -11.97 13.14
N ASP A 45 2.04 -12.27 13.63
CA ASP A 45 3.27 -11.99 12.92
C ASP A 45 3.30 -12.66 11.55
N GLN A 46 2.80 -13.90 11.39
CA GLN A 46 2.71 -14.54 10.07
C GLN A 46 1.69 -13.87 9.14
N MET A 47 0.52 -13.45 9.64
CA MET A 47 -0.48 -12.74 8.83
C MET A 47 -0.01 -11.35 8.38
N PHE A 48 0.78 -10.65 9.20
CA PHE A 48 1.26 -9.29 8.91
C PHE A 48 2.71 -9.22 8.38
N HIS A 49 3.42 -10.36 8.27
CA HIS A 49 4.79 -10.39 7.75
C HIS A 49 4.87 -10.13 6.25
N ASP A 50 3.88 -10.57 5.48
CA ASP A 50 3.87 -10.40 4.01
C ASP A 50 3.68 -8.93 3.61
N GLU A 51 2.98 -8.14 4.41
CA GLU A 51 2.73 -6.72 4.14
C GLU A 51 4.01 -5.88 4.29
N LYS A 52 4.77 -6.10 5.38
CA LYS A 52 6.05 -5.38 5.62
C LYS A 52 7.14 -5.71 4.58
N ARG A 53 7.20 -6.97 4.13
CA ARG A 53 8.15 -7.37 3.07
C ARG A 53 7.78 -6.77 1.71
N LYS A 54 6.49 -6.69 1.39
CA LYS A 54 6.02 -6.13 0.11
C LYS A 54 6.32 -4.63 0.02
N ASP A 55 6.05 -3.86 1.07
CA ASP A 55 6.33 -2.42 1.08
C ASP A 55 7.83 -2.10 1.00
N THR A 56 8.67 -2.85 1.72
CA THR A 56 10.13 -2.69 1.66
C THR A 56 10.64 -3.01 0.25
N SER A 57 10.14 -4.08 -0.37
CA SER A 57 10.53 -4.49 -1.72
C SER A 57 10.07 -3.52 -2.82
N VAL A 58 8.89 -2.91 -2.68
CA VAL A 58 8.38 -1.91 -3.64
C VAL A 58 9.16 -0.59 -3.50
N SER A 59 9.47 -0.18 -2.27
CA SER A 59 10.34 0.96 -1.96
C SER A 59 11.73 0.80 -2.56
N GLU A 60 12.38 -0.35 -2.35
CA GLU A 60 13.71 -0.64 -2.87
C GLU A 60 13.73 -0.72 -4.40
N GLN A 61 12.74 -1.37 -5.02
CA GLN A 61 12.60 -1.42 -6.48
C GLN A 61 12.40 -0.03 -7.09
N THR A 62 11.64 0.84 -6.42
CA THR A 62 11.42 2.23 -6.86
C THR A 62 12.72 3.02 -6.75
N ALA A 63 13.44 2.90 -5.64
CA ALA A 63 14.73 3.57 -5.44
C ALA A 63 15.79 3.11 -6.47
N GLU A 64 15.85 1.82 -6.77
CA GLU A 64 16.74 1.30 -7.83
C GLU A 64 16.37 1.85 -9.20
N LYS A 65 15.08 1.89 -9.53
CA LYS A 65 14.59 2.41 -10.80
C LYS A 65 14.93 3.89 -10.95
N GLU A 66 14.74 4.69 -9.90
CA GLU A 66 15.17 6.10 -9.88
C GLU A 66 16.67 6.26 -10.06
N LYS A 67 17.48 5.41 -9.41
CA LYS A 67 18.94 5.43 -9.58
C LYS A 67 19.35 5.13 -11.02
N ARG A 68 18.69 4.18 -11.67
CA ARG A 68 18.89 3.87 -13.10
C ARG A 68 18.52 5.06 -13.98
N ILE A 69 17.36 5.68 -13.74
CA ILE A 69 16.91 6.88 -14.47
C ILE A 69 17.93 8.01 -14.34
N LYS A 70 18.35 8.36 -13.12
CA LYS A 70 19.36 9.42 -12.89
C LYS A 70 20.70 9.12 -13.58
N SER A 71 21.10 7.86 -13.64
CA SER A 71 22.32 7.45 -14.36
C SER A 71 22.20 7.72 -15.86
N PHE A 72 21.04 7.41 -16.47
CA PHE A 72 20.79 7.73 -17.87
C PHE A 72 20.68 9.24 -18.09
N GLU A 73 20.04 9.98 -17.19
CA GLU A 73 19.96 11.44 -17.29
C GLU A 73 21.35 12.07 -17.38
N SER A 74 22.27 11.68 -16.49
CA SER A 74 23.66 12.17 -16.53
C SER A 74 24.35 11.86 -17.87
N LYS A 75 24.16 10.67 -18.42
CA LYS A 75 24.73 10.28 -19.72
C LYS A 75 24.10 11.01 -20.90
N PHE A 76 22.85 11.44 -20.76
CA PHE A 76 22.06 12.05 -21.83
C PHE A 76 22.10 13.58 -21.80
N GLN A 77 22.70 14.20 -20.78
CA GLN A 77 22.84 15.65 -20.70
C GLN A 77 23.55 16.27 -21.91
N THR A 78 24.49 15.56 -22.52
CA THR A 78 25.26 16.03 -23.69
C THR A 78 24.63 15.67 -25.02
N LYS A 79 23.52 14.90 -25.03
CA LYS A 79 22.84 14.49 -26.26
C LYS A 79 22.03 15.62 -26.88
N SER A 80 21.90 15.56 -28.20
CA SER A 80 21.09 16.50 -28.98
C SER A 80 19.58 16.24 -28.82
N GLU A 81 18.76 17.26 -29.08
CA GLU A 81 17.29 17.16 -28.97
C GLU A 81 16.71 16.04 -29.85
N THR A 82 17.23 15.89 -31.07
CA THR A 82 16.79 14.86 -32.02
C THR A 82 17.12 13.44 -31.54
N GLU A 83 18.30 13.25 -30.95
CA GLU A 83 18.66 11.98 -30.31
C GLU A 83 17.78 11.68 -29.10
N LEU A 84 17.51 12.69 -28.25
CA LEU A 84 16.64 12.52 -27.08
C LEU A 84 15.22 12.15 -27.49
N LYS A 85 14.67 12.78 -28.55
CA LYS A 85 13.36 12.40 -29.12
C LYS A 85 13.37 10.97 -29.65
N ARG A 86 14.44 10.56 -30.34
CA ARG A 86 14.59 9.19 -30.83
C ARG A 86 14.63 8.17 -29.69
N ILE A 87 15.29 8.48 -28.57
CA ILE A 87 15.34 7.60 -27.40
C ILE A 87 13.99 7.59 -26.67
N ALA A 88 13.31 8.73 -26.55
CA ALA A 88 12.02 8.85 -25.89
C ALA A 88 10.84 8.19 -26.65
N ASP A 89 11.04 7.85 -27.92
CA ASP A 89 10.08 7.14 -28.75
C ASP A 89 9.78 5.74 -28.17
N GLU A 90 8.52 5.33 -28.24
CA GLU A 90 8.06 4.06 -27.67
C GLU A 90 8.67 2.86 -28.39
N ASN A 91 8.97 2.99 -29.69
CA ASN A 91 9.52 1.95 -30.56
C ASN A 91 11.06 1.97 -30.63
N SER A 92 11.72 2.80 -29.83
CA SER A 92 13.15 3.08 -29.93
C SER A 92 14.10 1.93 -29.56
N GLY A 93 13.56 0.81 -29.07
CA GLY A 93 14.33 -0.35 -28.60
C GLY A 93 15.12 -0.11 -27.31
N TYR A 94 15.05 1.09 -26.73
CA TYR A 94 15.70 1.42 -25.47
C TYR A 94 14.88 0.93 -24.27
N VAL A 95 15.56 0.75 -23.13
CA VAL A 95 14.93 0.42 -21.85
C VAL A 95 14.06 1.59 -21.34
N GLU A 96 13.00 1.28 -20.62
CA GLU A 96 12.03 2.28 -20.14
C GLU A 96 12.68 3.38 -19.29
N GLU A 97 13.67 3.06 -18.45
CA GLU A 97 14.39 4.05 -17.66
C GLU A 97 15.15 5.06 -18.52
N ALA A 98 15.67 4.62 -19.68
CA ALA A 98 16.33 5.50 -20.64
C ALA A 98 15.30 6.39 -21.37
N LYS A 99 14.13 5.85 -21.73
CA LYS A 99 13.04 6.64 -22.32
C LYS A 99 12.56 7.73 -21.36
N ILE A 100 12.36 7.39 -20.09
CA ILE A 100 11.96 8.32 -19.03
C ILE A 100 13.02 9.41 -18.83
N ALA A 101 14.30 9.03 -18.74
CA ALA A 101 15.40 9.97 -18.61
C ALA A 101 15.45 10.96 -19.79
N SER A 102 15.27 10.48 -21.03
CA SER A 102 15.22 11.34 -22.21
C SER A 102 14.03 12.29 -22.20
N ARG A 103 12.83 11.83 -21.80
CA ARG A 103 11.63 12.67 -21.64
C ARG A 103 11.85 13.75 -20.58
N ASN A 104 12.45 13.41 -19.44
CA ASN A 104 12.77 14.36 -18.38
C ASN A 104 13.71 15.47 -18.86
N ILE A 105 14.79 15.10 -19.59
CA ILE A 105 15.72 16.09 -20.14
C ILE A 105 15.04 16.96 -21.19
N LEU A 106 14.22 16.39 -22.07
CA LEU A 106 13.45 17.16 -23.07
C LEU A 106 12.55 18.18 -22.38
N ARG A 107 11.83 17.78 -21.32
CA ARG A 107 10.98 18.68 -20.53
C ARG A 107 11.77 19.80 -19.86
N ILE A 108 12.94 19.50 -19.28
CA ILE A 108 13.77 20.48 -18.56
C ILE A 108 14.47 21.45 -19.51
N LYS A 109 15.07 20.96 -20.60
CA LYS A 109 15.91 21.77 -21.50
C LYS A 109 15.13 22.46 -22.62
N TYR A 110 14.04 21.86 -23.09
CA TYR A 110 13.37 22.30 -24.31
C TYR A 110 11.90 22.69 -24.11
N VAL A 111 11.37 22.60 -22.88
CA VAL A 111 10.01 23.03 -22.50
C VAL A 111 8.96 22.51 -23.47
N LEU A 112 8.89 21.18 -23.61
CA LEU A 112 7.76 20.48 -24.21
C LEU A 112 6.98 19.71 -23.13
#